data_AF-A0A0G0AL26-F1
#
_entry.id   AF-A0A0G0AL26-F1
#
_cell.length_a   1.000
_cell.length_b   1.000
_cell.length_c   1.000
_cell.angle_alpha   90.00
_cell.angle_beta   90.00
_cell.angle_gamma   90.00
#
_symmetry.space_group_name_H-M   'P 1'
#
loop_
_entity.id
_entity.type
_entity.pdbx_description
1 polymer ?
#
loop_
_entity_poly.entity_id
_entity_poly.type
_entity_poly.pdbx_seq_one_letter_code
_entity_poly.pdbx_strand_id
1 'polypeptide(L)'
;MTSNPFPNYLFRGDSDKKNLRRLRETINRDLLLTNLCSGGNGREIFSKILGKLINRHIGDGWEKTHFLSFSESEETAFFYASKNGLYEELYDFQENWDFAVFTMETTVLISESIQIVAPGIYKAKYFPACKEFLPTYNIILIDAFFHLNNLGGANSNYKKAIEKANKDKEWLILPASPFGYNSELTAKLDTNCISKKRIFKLK
;
A
#
# COMPACT_ATOMS: atom_id res chain seq x y z
N MET A 1 1.23 -27.50 -7.63
CA MET A 1 1.38 -26.06 -7.84
C MET A 1 0.43 -25.37 -6.88
N THR A 2 0.95 -24.77 -5.81
CA THR A 2 0.13 -23.97 -4.89
C THR A 2 -0.21 -22.66 -5.60
N SER A 3 -1.50 -22.41 -5.81
CA SER A 3 -1.99 -21.13 -6.33
C SER A 3 -1.49 -19.98 -5.46
N ASN A 4 -1.05 -18.89 -6.09
CA ASN A 4 -0.68 -17.66 -5.40
C ASN A 4 -1.85 -17.21 -4.49
N PRO A 5 -1.65 -16.95 -3.18
CA PRO A 5 -2.75 -16.68 -2.26
C PRO A 5 -3.35 -15.27 -2.39
N PHE A 6 -2.86 -14.47 -3.34
CA PHE A 6 -3.30 -13.10 -3.59
C PHE A 6 -3.38 -12.81 -5.10
N PRO A 7 -4.12 -11.76 -5.50
CA PRO A 7 -4.25 -11.36 -6.90
C PRO A 7 -2.91 -11.06 -7.56
N ASN A 8 -2.80 -11.32 -8.86
CA ASN A 8 -1.59 -11.00 -9.63
C ASN A 8 -1.31 -9.49 -9.72
N TYR A 9 -2.36 -8.67 -9.64
CA TYR A 9 -2.27 -7.22 -9.74
C TYR A 9 -3.04 -6.53 -8.62
N LEU A 10 -2.46 -5.44 -8.12
CA LEU A 10 -3.08 -4.53 -7.16
C LEU A 10 -2.88 -3.09 -7.63
N PHE A 11 -3.86 -2.23 -7.44
CA PHE A 11 -3.89 -0.86 -7.97
C PHE A 11 -3.92 0.17 -6.85
N ARG A 12 -3.14 1.25 -7.00
CA ARG A 12 -3.15 2.38 -6.06
C ARG A 12 -3.31 3.69 -6.80
N GLY A 13 -4.28 4.48 -6.37
CA GLY A 13 -4.40 5.88 -6.72
C GLY A 13 -3.69 6.78 -5.71
N ASP A 14 -2.92 7.77 -6.18
CA ASP A 14 -2.24 8.72 -5.30
C ASP A 14 -2.20 10.14 -5.89
N SER A 15 -2.75 11.12 -5.18
CA SER A 15 -2.75 12.54 -5.58
C SER A 15 -1.83 13.44 -4.75
N ASP A 16 -1.32 12.94 -3.61
CA ASP A 16 -0.47 13.66 -2.65
C ASP A 16 -0.63 15.19 -2.57
N LYS A 17 -1.88 15.69 -2.50
CA LYS A 17 -2.19 17.14 -2.67
C LYS A 17 -1.50 18.06 -1.65
N LYS A 18 -1.13 17.53 -0.48
CA LYS A 18 -0.43 18.25 0.58
C LYS A 18 1.10 18.11 0.49
N ASN A 19 1.62 17.43 -0.53
CA ASN A 19 3.03 17.10 -0.74
C ASN A 19 3.69 16.42 0.47
N LEU A 20 2.94 15.57 1.20
CA LEU A 20 3.43 14.91 2.41
C LEU A 20 4.34 13.73 2.08
N ARG A 21 4.04 13.03 0.99
CA ARG A 21 4.81 11.88 0.49
C ARG A 21 5.81 12.26 -0.60
N ARG A 22 5.81 13.52 -1.03
CA ARG A 22 6.66 14.05 -2.10
C ARG A 22 6.53 13.24 -3.39
N LEU A 23 5.30 12.84 -3.73
CA LEU A 23 5.03 11.87 -4.79
C LEU A 23 5.71 12.21 -6.12
N ARG A 24 5.64 13.47 -6.56
CA ARG A 24 6.28 13.95 -7.79
C ARG A 24 7.79 13.79 -7.80
N GLU A 25 8.41 13.87 -6.63
CA GLU A 25 9.86 13.76 -6.50
C GLU A 25 10.32 12.30 -6.41
N THR A 26 9.48 11.40 -5.89
CA THR A 26 9.86 10.00 -5.63
C THR A 26 9.39 9.02 -6.71
N ILE A 27 8.37 9.36 -7.51
CA ILE A 27 7.77 8.47 -8.51
C ILE A 27 8.79 7.91 -9.51
N ASN A 28 9.78 8.74 -9.89
CA ASN A 28 10.88 8.41 -10.81
C ASN A 28 12.17 7.99 -10.09
N ARG A 29 12.15 7.81 -8.76
CA ARG A 29 13.29 7.42 -7.93
C ARG A 29 13.10 6.04 -7.28
N ASP A 30 12.29 5.21 -7.91
CA ASP A 30 11.98 3.85 -7.49
C ASP A 30 11.39 3.69 -6.07
N LEU A 31 10.72 4.74 -5.57
CA LEU A 31 10.18 4.75 -4.21
C LEU A 31 8.77 5.36 -4.13
N LEU A 32 7.91 4.73 -3.32
CA LEU A 32 6.66 5.32 -2.83
C LEU A 32 6.73 5.47 -1.31
N LEU A 33 6.34 6.62 -0.79
CA LEU A 33 6.38 6.87 0.65
C LEU A 33 5.00 6.62 1.28
N THR A 34 4.98 5.97 2.44
CA THR A 34 3.82 5.96 3.34
C THR A 34 3.70 7.31 4.04
N ASN A 35 2.53 7.62 4.62
CA ASN A 35 2.40 8.86 5.38
C ASN A 35 3.21 8.87 6.69
N LEU A 36 3.80 7.74 7.10
CA LEU A 36 4.73 7.67 8.23
C LEU A 36 5.88 8.69 8.09
N CYS A 37 6.31 8.99 6.85
CA CYS A 37 7.37 9.97 6.57
C CYS A 37 7.02 11.40 7.03
N SER A 38 5.76 11.69 7.34
CA SER A 38 5.30 12.99 7.85
C SER A 38 5.35 13.09 9.39
N GLY A 39 6.28 12.37 10.02
CA GLY A 39 6.50 12.37 11.48
C GLY A 39 5.47 11.53 12.24
N GLY A 40 5.15 10.33 11.74
CA GLY A 40 4.41 9.33 12.51
C GLY A 40 5.30 8.53 13.47
N ASN A 41 4.69 7.78 14.38
CA ASN A 41 5.43 6.95 15.33
C ASN A 41 5.71 5.55 14.73
N GLY A 42 6.95 5.32 14.30
CA GLY A 42 7.40 4.07 13.69
C GLY A 42 7.14 2.82 14.53
N ARG A 43 7.12 2.96 15.87
CA ARG A 43 6.94 1.85 16.82
C ARG A 43 5.48 1.43 17.05
N GLU A 44 4.51 2.19 16.54
CA GLU A 44 3.09 1.82 16.71
C GLU A 44 2.77 0.44 16.12
N ILE A 45 3.44 0.04 15.04
CA ILE A 45 3.22 -1.25 14.38
C ILE A 45 3.62 -2.46 15.24
N PHE A 46 4.52 -2.29 16.20
CA PHE A 46 4.98 -3.35 17.10
C PHE A 46 4.27 -3.34 18.46
N SER A 47 3.84 -2.15 18.89
CA SER A 47 3.27 -1.94 20.23
C SER A 47 1.75 -2.08 20.29
N LYS A 48 1.06 -2.04 19.13
CA LYS A 48 -0.40 -2.12 19.05
C LYS A 48 -0.86 -3.36 18.30
N ILE A 49 -2.09 -3.79 18.61
CA ILE A 49 -2.75 -4.90 17.92
C ILE A 49 -3.00 -4.51 16.45
N LEU A 50 -2.49 -5.31 15.51
CA LEU A 50 -2.55 -5.01 14.08
C LEU A 50 -3.98 -4.78 13.57
N GLY A 51 -4.96 -5.60 13.98
CA GLY A 51 -6.37 -5.39 13.63
C GLY A 51 -6.91 -4.01 14.03
N LYS A 52 -6.47 -3.45 15.17
CA LYS A 52 -6.83 -2.09 15.58
C LYS A 52 -6.17 -1.02 14.70
N LEU A 53 -4.94 -1.25 14.24
CA LEU A 53 -4.25 -0.34 13.33
C LEU A 53 -4.88 -0.34 11.93
N ILE A 54 -5.25 -1.51 11.42
CA ILE A 54 -5.97 -1.66 10.15
C ILE A 54 -7.34 -0.97 10.24
N ASN A 55 -8.09 -1.20 11.32
CA ASN A 55 -9.36 -0.52 11.55
C ASN A 55 -9.20 1.00 11.62
N ARG A 56 -8.18 1.49 12.32
CA ARG A 56 -7.88 2.92 12.39
C ARG A 56 -7.54 3.48 11.01
N HIS A 57 -6.78 2.75 10.19
CA HIS A 57 -6.42 3.18 8.83
C HIS A 57 -7.65 3.33 7.92
N ILE A 58 -8.51 2.31 7.87
CA ILE A 58 -9.63 2.22 6.91
C ILE A 58 -10.91 2.87 7.47
N GLY A 59 -11.26 2.55 8.71
CA GLY A 59 -12.50 2.94 9.36
C GLY A 59 -12.47 4.38 9.85
N ASP A 60 -11.60 4.64 10.83
CA ASP A 60 -11.57 5.90 11.58
C ASP A 60 -10.77 7.00 10.85
N GLY A 61 -9.76 6.59 10.08
CA GLY A 61 -8.76 7.45 9.47
C GLY A 61 -7.48 7.50 10.27
N TRP A 62 -6.34 7.29 9.60
CA TRP A 62 -5.02 7.41 10.20
C TRP A 62 -4.08 8.23 9.31
N GLU A 63 -3.93 9.51 9.64
CA GLU A 63 -3.18 10.44 8.78
C GLU A 63 -1.71 10.04 8.61
N LYS A 64 -1.06 9.53 9.66
CA LYS A 64 0.38 9.18 9.68
C LYS A 64 0.62 7.67 9.76
N THR A 65 -0.07 6.95 8.89
CA THR A 65 -0.07 5.49 8.80
C THR A 65 1.18 4.89 8.15
N HIS A 66 1.49 3.65 8.55
CA HIS A 66 2.51 2.80 7.94
C HIS A 66 2.06 2.13 6.64
N PHE A 67 0.76 2.16 6.33
CA PHE A 67 0.20 1.40 5.22
C PHE A 67 0.08 2.24 3.95
N LEU A 68 0.32 1.59 2.81
CA LEU A 68 -0.16 2.03 1.51
C LEU A 68 -1.41 1.22 1.15
N SER A 69 -2.51 1.92 0.92
CA SER A 69 -3.75 1.35 0.37
C SER A 69 -3.58 1.01 -1.11
N PHE A 70 -3.98 -0.21 -1.45
CA PHE A 70 -4.15 -0.73 -2.80
C PHE A 70 -5.52 -1.41 -2.91
N SER A 71 -6.00 -1.62 -4.13
CA SER A 71 -7.27 -2.27 -4.44
C SER A 71 -7.07 -3.34 -5.51
N GLU A 72 -7.88 -4.38 -5.50
CA GLU A 72 -7.99 -5.29 -6.65
C GLU A 72 -8.67 -4.64 -7.87
N SER A 73 -9.37 -3.52 -7.67
CA SER A 73 -10.08 -2.77 -8.71
C SER A 73 -9.30 -1.53 -9.13
N GLU A 74 -8.93 -1.47 -10.41
CA GLU A 74 -8.33 -0.27 -11.00
C GLU A 74 -9.29 0.93 -10.93
N GLU A 75 -10.59 0.71 -11.12
CA GLU A 75 -11.62 1.76 -11.02
C GLU A 75 -11.64 2.41 -9.62
N THR A 76 -11.50 1.61 -8.57
CA THR A 76 -11.40 2.09 -7.19
C THR A 76 -10.16 2.97 -6.99
N ALA A 77 -9.02 2.57 -7.55
CA ALA A 77 -7.80 3.37 -7.51
C ALA A 77 -8.00 4.73 -8.19
N PHE A 78 -8.62 4.76 -9.37
CA PHE A 78 -8.98 6.00 -10.05
C PHE A 78 -9.94 6.86 -9.24
N PHE A 79 -11.03 6.26 -8.73
CA PHE A 79 -12.03 6.96 -7.93
C PHE A 79 -11.40 7.71 -6.75
N TYR A 80 -10.50 7.06 -6.00
CA TYR A 80 -9.84 7.68 -4.86
C TYR A 80 -8.77 8.72 -5.25
N ALA A 81 -8.09 8.54 -6.39
CA ALA A 81 -7.09 9.49 -6.87
C ALA A 81 -7.74 10.78 -7.41
N SER A 82 -8.73 10.63 -8.29
CA SER A 82 -9.39 11.74 -8.99
C SER A 82 -10.49 12.40 -8.16
N LYS A 83 -10.97 11.71 -7.11
CA LYS A 83 -12.19 12.08 -6.37
C LYS A 83 -13.42 12.19 -7.28
N ASN A 84 -13.54 11.27 -8.24
CA ASN A 84 -14.60 11.25 -9.25
C ASN A 84 -14.58 12.47 -10.20
N GLY A 85 -13.45 13.17 -10.31
CA GLY A 85 -13.26 14.23 -11.31
C GLY A 85 -13.01 13.67 -12.70
N LEU A 86 -13.26 14.48 -13.73
CA LEU A 86 -12.82 14.18 -15.09
C LEU A 86 -11.31 14.36 -15.20
N TYR A 87 -10.66 13.53 -16.00
CA TYR A 87 -9.21 13.56 -16.16
C TYR A 87 -8.78 13.15 -17.56
N GLU A 88 -7.53 13.43 -17.88
CA GLU A 88 -6.81 12.87 -19.02
C GLU A 88 -5.46 12.31 -18.59
N GLU A 89 -5.02 11.27 -19.28
CA GLU A 89 -3.70 10.68 -19.08
C GLU A 89 -2.63 11.56 -19.71
N LEU A 90 -1.56 11.79 -18.97
CA LEU A 90 -0.34 12.41 -19.47
C LEU A 90 0.74 11.34 -19.60
N TYR A 91 1.73 11.60 -20.45
CA TYR A 91 2.84 10.67 -20.70
C TYR A 91 4.20 11.25 -20.30
N ASP A 92 4.29 12.55 -20.06
CA ASP A 92 5.50 13.20 -19.57
C ASP A 92 5.39 13.55 -18.08
N PHE A 93 6.26 12.93 -17.27
CA PHE A 93 6.31 13.13 -15.82
C PHE A 93 6.82 14.52 -15.41
N GLN A 94 7.38 15.30 -16.34
CA GLN A 94 7.73 16.71 -16.13
C GLN A 94 6.51 17.63 -16.21
N GLU A 95 5.40 17.17 -16.79
CA GLU A 95 4.18 17.96 -16.87
C GLU A 95 3.53 18.17 -15.50
N ASN A 96 2.65 19.18 -15.43
CA ASN A 96 1.87 19.45 -14.25
C ASN A 96 0.64 18.51 -14.17
N TRP A 97 0.81 17.31 -13.61
CA TRP A 97 -0.22 16.28 -13.38
C TRP A 97 -0.78 16.26 -11.94
N ASP A 98 -2.04 15.92 -11.73
CA ASP A 98 -2.70 16.01 -10.42
C ASP A 98 -2.66 14.72 -9.59
N PHE A 99 -2.59 13.57 -10.25
CA PHE A 99 -2.47 12.28 -9.56
C PHE A 99 -1.78 11.22 -10.42
N ALA A 100 -1.40 10.13 -9.76
CA ALA A 100 -0.85 8.94 -10.37
C ALA A 100 -1.68 7.69 -10.02
N VAL A 101 -1.64 6.70 -10.91
CA VAL A 101 -2.14 5.34 -10.67
C VAL A 101 -0.99 4.35 -10.86
N PHE A 102 -0.82 3.49 -9.87
CA PHE A 102 0.22 2.47 -9.81
C PHE A 102 -0.39 1.09 -9.93
N THR A 103 0.25 0.22 -10.72
CA THR A 103 -0.05 -1.22 -10.75
C THR A 103 1.09 -1.96 -10.09
N MET A 104 0.83 -2.56 -8.94
CA MET A 104 1.71 -3.53 -8.30
C MET A 104 1.46 -4.89 -8.93
N GLU A 105 2.53 -5.56 -9.35
CA GLU A 105 2.50 -6.94 -9.83
C GLU A 105 3.06 -7.86 -8.75
N THR A 106 2.26 -8.81 -8.29
CA THR A 106 2.62 -9.68 -7.15
C THR A 106 3.39 -10.94 -7.57
N THR A 107 3.45 -11.22 -8.88
CA THR A 107 4.19 -12.35 -9.46
C THR A 107 5.71 -12.21 -9.33
N VAL A 108 6.20 -10.97 -9.10
CA VAL A 108 7.61 -10.66 -8.85
C VAL A 108 8.08 -11.02 -7.44
N LEU A 109 7.16 -11.41 -6.55
CA LEU A 109 7.48 -11.88 -5.23
C LEU A 109 8.18 -13.25 -5.32
N ILE A 110 9.23 -13.44 -4.52
CA ILE A 110 10.01 -14.67 -4.47
C ILE A 110 9.11 -15.76 -3.86
N SER A 111 8.69 -16.73 -4.66
CA SER A 111 7.71 -17.77 -4.30
C SER A 111 8.04 -18.49 -2.99
N GLU A 112 9.31 -18.84 -2.78
CA GLU A 112 9.79 -19.58 -1.60
C GLU A 112 9.80 -18.74 -0.33
N SER A 113 9.69 -17.41 -0.46
CA SER A 113 9.65 -16.48 0.67
C SER A 113 8.23 -16.19 1.17
N ILE A 114 7.20 -16.61 0.41
CA ILE A 114 5.80 -16.32 0.74
C ILE A 114 5.39 -17.15 1.95
N GLN A 115 4.94 -16.47 2.99
CA GLN A 115 4.49 -17.07 4.24
C GLN A 115 3.12 -16.50 4.63
N ILE A 116 2.18 -17.38 4.94
CA ILE A 116 0.91 -17.00 5.57
C ILE A 116 1.19 -16.86 7.07
N VAL A 117 1.13 -15.62 7.58
CA VAL A 117 1.42 -15.33 8.99
C VAL A 117 0.17 -15.48 9.84
N ALA A 118 -0.98 -15.09 9.29
CA ALA A 118 -2.30 -15.20 9.89
C ALA A 118 -3.35 -15.13 8.77
N PRO A 119 -4.65 -15.40 9.04
CA PRO A 119 -5.71 -15.21 8.05
C PRO A 119 -5.64 -13.80 7.42
N GLY A 120 -5.38 -13.74 6.11
CA GLY A 120 -5.32 -12.49 5.35
C GLY A 120 -4.01 -11.70 5.51
N ILE A 121 -3.00 -12.25 6.18
CA ILE A 121 -1.70 -11.61 6.36
C ILE A 121 -0.62 -12.47 5.73
N TYR A 122 0.06 -11.90 4.76
CA TYR A 122 1.11 -12.55 3.99
C TYR A 122 2.42 -11.78 4.15
N LYS A 123 3.50 -12.50 4.39
CA LYS A 123 4.87 -11.96 4.34
C LYS A 123 5.55 -12.50 3.10
N ALA A 124 6.27 -11.65 2.38
CA ALA A 124 7.03 -12.04 1.21
C ALA A 124 8.29 -11.18 1.05
N LYS A 125 9.12 -11.55 0.07
CA LYS A 125 10.29 -10.80 -0.37
C LYS A 125 10.29 -10.63 -1.88
N TYR A 126 11.01 -9.63 -2.36
CA TYR A 126 11.37 -9.48 -3.78
C TYR A 126 12.75 -8.82 -3.89
N PHE A 127 13.31 -8.84 -5.09
CA PHE A 127 14.56 -8.14 -5.39
C PHE A 127 14.27 -6.66 -5.62
N PRO A 128 14.86 -5.73 -4.85
CA PRO A 128 14.58 -4.31 -4.99
C PRO A 128 15.32 -3.67 -6.17
N ALA A 129 14.80 -2.54 -6.65
CA ALA A 129 15.50 -1.68 -7.60
C ALA A 129 16.43 -0.69 -6.87
N CYS A 130 16.02 -0.23 -5.69
CA CYS A 130 16.77 0.72 -4.89
C CYS A 130 17.94 0.05 -4.16
N LYS A 131 19.15 0.59 -4.36
CA LYS A 131 20.38 0.11 -3.73
C LYS A 131 20.31 0.08 -2.20
N GLU A 132 19.51 0.95 -1.59
CA GLU A 132 19.29 1.02 -0.12
C GLU A 132 18.77 -0.31 0.45
N PHE A 133 18.03 -1.09 -0.34
CA PHE A 133 17.34 -2.30 0.15
C PHE A 133 17.95 -3.61 -0.36
N LEU A 134 19.07 -3.55 -1.07
CA LEU A 134 19.73 -4.77 -1.53
C LEU A 134 20.19 -5.64 -0.35
N PRO A 135 20.16 -6.99 -0.48
CA PRO A 135 19.81 -7.74 -1.69
C PRO A 135 18.31 -8.04 -1.83
N THR A 136 17.52 -7.92 -0.76
CA THR A 136 16.10 -8.30 -0.76
C THR A 136 15.27 -7.31 0.03
N TYR A 137 14.10 -6.97 -0.50
CA TYR A 137 13.12 -6.14 0.17
C TYR A 137 12.07 -7.00 0.88
N ASN A 138 11.72 -6.67 2.12
CA ASN A 138 10.67 -7.35 2.88
C ASN A 138 9.35 -6.58 2.79
N ILE A 139 8.27 -7.29 2.49
CA ILE A 139 6.92 -6.71 2.35
C ILE A 139 5.91 -7.56 3.11
N ILE A 140 4.92 -6.89 3.69
CA ILE A 140 3.72 -7.53 4.24
C ILE A 140 2.52 -7.07 3.42
N LEU A 141 1.77 -8.03 2.89
CA LEU A 141 0.52 -7.82 2.18
C LEU A 141 -0.64 -8.25 3.08
N ILE A 142 -1.65 -7.41 3.19
CA ILE A 142 -2.78 -7.64 4.08
C ILE A 142 -4.07 -7.53 3.26
N ASP A 143 -4.77 -8.64 3.11
CA ASP A 143 -6.18 -8.64 2.69
C ASP A 143 -6.99 -8.09 3.86
N ALA A 144 -7.34 -6.80 3.80
CA ALA A 144 -7.94 -6.12 4.93
C ALA A 144 -9.33 -6.67 5.25
N PHE A 145 -10.10 -7.02 4.22
CA PHE A 145 -11.42 -7.59 4.40
C PHE A 145 -11.34 -8.96 5.06
N PHE A 146 -10.56 -9.88 4.50
CA PHE A 146 -10.45 -11.23 5.01
C PHE A 146 -9.87 -11.24 6.42
N HIS A 147 -8.82 -10.45 6.69
CA HIS A 147 -8.22 -10.36 8.01
C HIS A 147 -9.20 -9.83 9.07
N LEU A 148 -9.84 -8.68 8.83
CA LEU A 148 -10.75 -8.08 9.80
C LEU A 148 -12.00 -8.95 10.03
N ASN A 149 -12.52 -9.58 8.97
CA ASN A 149 -13.67 -10.47 9.09
C ASN A 149 -13.35 -11.70 9.98
N ASN A 150 -12.15 -12.25 9.86
CA ASN A 150 -11.67 -13.36 10.71
C ASN A 150 -11.43 -12.95 12.18
N LEU A 151 -11.22 -11.67 12.49
CA LEU A 151 -11.02 -11.20 13.86
C LEU A 151 -12.31 -11.05 14.69
N GLY A 152 -13.49 -11.05 14.08
CA GLY A 152 -14.74 -10.90 14.84
C GLY A 152 -16.03 -10.64 14.06
N GLY A 153 -16.01 -10.74 12.73
CA GLY A 153 -17.21 -10.60 11.89
C GLY A 153 -17.99 -9.29 12.08
N ALA A 154 -19.28 -9.31 11.68
CA ALA A 154 -20.18 -8.15 11.63
C ALA A 154 -20.57 -7.53 12.99
N ASN A 155 -20.25 -8.19 14.12
CA ASN A 155 -20.53 -7.73 15.49
C ASN A 155 -19.31 -7.12 16.19
N SER A 156 -18.21 -6.94 15.46
CA SER A 156 -16.97 -6.38 15.99
C SER A 156 -16.92 -4.85 15.90
N ASN A 157 -16.04 -4.24 16.70
CA ASN A 157 -15.64 -2.83 16.60
C ASN A 157 -15.02 -2.47 15.22
N TYR A 158 -14.95 -3.42 14.27
CA TYR A 158 -14.35 -3.28 12.95
C TYR A 158 -15.37 -3.15 11.81
N LYS A 159 -16.69 -3.15 12.10
CA LYS A 159 -17.76 -3.17 11.09
C LYS A 159 -17.54 -2.17 9.95
N LYS A 160 -17.26 -0.90 10.28
CA LYS A 160 -17.03 0.16 9.28
C LYS A 160 -15.82 -0.14 8.39
N ALA A 161 -14.73 -0.65 8.96
CA ALA A 161 -13.55 -1.00 8.19
C ALA A 161 -13.78 -2.24 7.32
N ILE A 162 -14.53 -3.24 7.81
CA ILE A 162 -14.91 -4.44 7.05
C ILE A 162 -15.76 -4.06 5.83
N GLU A 163 -16.80 -3.22 6.02
CA GLU A 163 -17.68 -2.78 4.93
C GLU A 163 -16.90 -2.04 3.83
N LYS A 164 -16.03 -1.09 4.23
CA LYS A 164 -15.17 -0.37 3.29
C LYS A 164 -14.19 -1.30 2.59
N ALA A 165 -13.47 -2.14 3.34
CA ALA A 165 -12.49 -3.05 2.77
C ALA A 165 -13.11 -4.02 1.76
N ASN A 166 -14.34 -4.50 2.02
CA ASN A 166 -15.06 -5.35 1.09
C ASN A 166 -15.49 -4.60 -0.18
N LYS A 167 -16.03 -3.40 -0.02
CA LYS A 167 -16.48 -2.56 -1.14
C LYS A 167 -15.29 -2.22 -2.06
N ASP A 168 -14.19 -1.81 -1.45
CA ASP A 168 -13.04 -1.28 -2.16
C ASP A 168 -12.04 -2.37 -2.57
N LYS A 169 -12.27 -3.64 -2.19
CA LYS A 169 -11.33 -4.76 -2.37
C LYS A 169 -9.94 -4.39 -1.86
N GLU A 170 -9.92 -3.86 -0.64
CA GLU A 170 -8.78 -3.17 -0.05
C GLU A 170 -7.67 -4.13 0.38
N TRP A 171 -6.47 -3.88 -0.13
CA TRP A 171 -5.22 -4.46 0.30
C TRP A 171 -4.35 -3.40 0.96
N LEU A 172 -3.80 -3.70 2.13
CA LEU A 172 -2.80 -2.85 2.77
C LEU A 172 -1.41 -3.42 2.54
N ILE A 173 -0.54 -2.58 1.98
CA ILE A 173 0.87 -2.88 1.80
C ILE A 173 1.65 -2.19 2.91
N LEU A 174 2.38 -3.00 3.68
CA LEU A 174 3.29 -2.54 4.72
C LEU A 174 4.74 -2.74 4.25
N PRO A 175 5.48 -1.66 3.99
CA PRO A 175 6.94 -1.68 3.92
C PRO A 175 7.54 -2.31 5.18
N ALA A 176 8.16 -3.49 5.04
CA ALA A 176 8.59 -4.30 6.19
C ALA A 176 10.11 -4.50 6.25
N SER A 177 10.87 -3.74 5.47
CA SER A 177 12.33 -3.69 5.57
C SER A 177 12.74 -2.86 6.81
N PRO A 178 13.72 -3.31 7.61
CA PRO A 178 14.21 -2.56 8.77
C PRO A 178 14.76 -1.17 8.40
N PHE A 179 14.59 -0.20 9.29
CA PHE A 179 15.13 1.15 9.16
C PHE A 179 16.02 1.50 10.37
N GLY A 180 17.28 1.82 10.07
CA GLY A 180 18.28 2.18 11.07
C GLY A 180 18.53 1.09 12.13
N TYR A 181 19.10 1.49 13.26
CA TYR A 181 19.41 0.60 14.38
C TYR A 181 18.29 0.51 15.43
N ASN A 182 17.18 1.25 15.23
CA ASN A 182 16.13 1.46 16.24
C ASN A 182 14.98 0.44 16.20
N SER A 183 15.14 -0.66 15.46
CA SER A 183 14.12 -1.70 15.28
C SER A 183 12.80 -1.16 14.70
N GLU A 184 12.85 -0.15 13.84
CA GLU A 184 11.69 0.37 13.11
C GLU A 184 11.60 -0.20 11.69
N LEU A 185 10.42 -0.12 11.09
CA LEU A 185 10.24 -0.44 9.66
C LEU A 185 10.36 0.84 8.83
N THR A 186 10.86 0.70 7.61
CA THR A 186 10.97 1.81 6.66
C THR A 186 9.60 2.39 6.30
N ALA A 187 9.56 3.69 6.02
CA ALA A 187 8.38 4.35 5.47
C ALA A 187 8.32 4.26 3.93
N LYS A 188 9.35 3.69 3.28
CA LYS A 188 9.53 3.71 1.83
C LYS A 188 9.25 2.33 1.24
N LEU A 189 8.34 2.24 0.28
CA LEU A 189 8.13 1.07 -0.57
C LEU A 189 9.05 1.15 -1.79
N ASP A 190 9.90 0.14 -2.00
CA ASP A 190 10.65 -0.03 -3.24
C ASP A 190 9.71 -0.38 -4.40
N THR A 191 9.84 0.30 -5.54
CA THR A 191 8.88 0.14 -6.64
C THR A 191 9.26 -0.93 -7.66
N ASN A 192 10.20 -1.83 -7.41
CA ASN A 192 10.45 -2.94 -8.34
C ASN A 192 9.24 -3.89 -8.45
N CYS A 193 8.35 -3.86 -7.45
CA CYS A 193 7.06 -4.54 -7.55
C CYS A 193 5.97 -3.75 -8.30
N ILE A 194 6.26 -2.55 -8.82
CA ILE A 194 5.32 -1.71 -9.57
C ILE A 194 5.63 -1.83 -11.07
N SER A 195 4.77 -2.53 -11.80
CA SER A 195 4.95 -2.77 -13.24
C SER A 195 4.45 -1.61 -14.11
N LYS A 196 3.51 -0.79 -13.62
CA LYS A 196 3.00 0.39 -14.33
C LYS A 196 2.88 1.60 -13.42
N LYS A 197 3.28 2.76 -13.95
CA LYS A 197 3.13 4.09 -13.36
C LYS A 197 2.45 4.97 -14.41
N ARG A 198 1.24 5.45 -14.12
CA ARG A 198 0.44 6.31 -15.02
C ARG A 198 0.15 7.62 -14.31
N ILE A 199 0.15 8.74 -15.01
CA ILE A 199 -0.08 10.07 -14.45
C ILE A 199 -1.21 10.76 -15.19
N PHE A 200 -1.95 11.60 -14.47
CA PHE A 200 -3.19 12.17 -14.98
C PHE A 200 -3.35 13.61 -14.54
N LYS A 201 -3.98 14.41 -15.39
CA LYS A 201 -4.42 15.78 -15.09
C LYS A 201 -5.92 15.82 -14.94
N LEU A 202 -6.40 16.51 -13.90
CA LEU A 202 -7.83 16.78 -13.72
C LEU A 202 -8.28 17.88 -14.68
N LYS A 203 -9.50 17.74 -15.19
CA LYS A 203 -10.17 18.73 -16.04
C LYS A 203 -11.06 19.66 -15.24
#